data_AF-A0A3B8Y6A9-F1
#
_entry.id   AF-A0A3B8Y6A9-F1
#
_cell.length_a   1.000
_cell.length_b   1.000
_cell.length_c   1.000
_cell.angle_alpha   90.00
_cell.angle_beta   90.00
_cell.angle_gamma   90.00
#
_symmetry.space_group_name_H-M   'P 1'
#
loop_
_entity.id
_entity.type
_entity.pdbx_description
1 polymer ?
#
loop_
_entity_poly.entity_id
_entity_poly.type
_entity_poly.pdbx_seq_one_letter_code
_entity_poly.pdbx_strand_id
1 'polypeptide(L)'
;MDADTLERGIEKRKDHIFRNIEGHFSNDTPTNRKCLIDTALNLDNYLGKDKWGNHWYAKNNRNGQQIWVQVRKGEIINGGINNNPRLWNSLTGFSRLSP
;
A
#
# COMPACT_ATOMS: atom_id res chain seq x y z
N MET A 1 -15.25 -1.82 -0.87
CA MET A 1 -14.23 -2.83 -0.48
C MET A 1 -14.46 -3.15 0.96
N ASP A 2 -14.38 -4.41 1.36
CA ASP A 2 -14.48 -4.84 2.76
C ASP A 2 -13.09 -5.22 3.32
N ALA A 3 -12.94 -5.15 4.64
CA ALA A 3 -11.67 -5.40 5.32
C ALA A 3 -11.18 -6.84 5.11
N ASP A 4 -12.09 -7.82 5.11
CA ASP A 4 -11.74 -9.24 4.99
C ASP A 4 -11.15 -9.55 3.62
N THR A 5 -11.69 -8.97 2.55
CA THR A 5 -11.15 -9.12 1.19
C THR A 5 -9.76 -8.49 1.04
N LEU A 6 -9.54 -7.34 1.68
CA LEU A 6 -8.23 -6.70 1.71
C LEU A 6 -7.21 -7.57 2.45
N GLU A 7 -7.57 -8.08 3.63
CA GLU A 7 -6.73 -8.96 4.46
C GLU A 7 -6.40 -10.28 3.77
N ARG A 8 -7.37 -10.93 3.10
CA ARG A 8 -7.10 -12.12 2.27
C ARG A 8 -6.08 -11.84 1.17
N GLY A 9 -6.11 -10.63 0.61
CA GLY A 9 -5.13 -10.18 -0.37
C GLY A 9 -3.72 -10.11 0.20
N ILE A 10 -3.59 -9.57 1.42
CA ILE A 10 -2.33 -9.49 2.18
C ILE A 10 -1.81 -10.90 2.46
N GLU A 11 -2.64 -11.81 2.99
CA GLU A 11 -2.21 -13.16 3.36
C GLU A 11 -1.59 -13.91 2.17
N LYS A 12 -2.21 -13.81 0.98
CA LYS A 12 -1.70 -14.42 -0.25
C LYS A 12 -0.34 -13.89 -0.71
N ARG A 13 0.08 -12.73 -0.23
CA ARG A 13 1.24 -11.96 -0.74
C ARG A 13 2.14 -11.43 0.37
N LYS A 14 2.04 -11.98 1.58
CA LYS A 14 2.74 -11.50 2.77
C LYS A 14 4.26 -11.41 2.56
N ASP A 15 4.87 -12.39 1.91
CA ASP A 15 6.33 -12.39 1.66
C ASP A 15 6.77 -11.30 0.65
N HIS A 16 5.85 -10.85 -0.21
CA HIS A 16 6.08 -9.75 -1.14
C HIS A 16 5.85 -8.38 -0.50
N ILE A 17 4.86 -8.28 0.40
CA ILE A 17 4.49 -7.03 1.09
C ILE A 17 5.44 -6.75 2.26
N PHE A 18 5.74 -7.77 3.06
CA PHE A 18 6.53 -7.68 4.28
C PHE A 18 7.92 -8.23 4.04
N ARG A 19 8.83 -7.32 3.69
CA ARG A 19 10.22 -7.65 3.39
C ARG A 19 11.09 -6.47 3.76
N ASN A 20 12.28 -6.76 4.28
CA ASN A 20 13.22 -5.76 4.77
C ASN A 20 13.95 -5.04 3.61
N ILE A 21 13.18 -4.30 2.80
CA ILE A 21 13.67 -3.44 1.72
C ILE A 21 12.97 -2.08 1.80
N GLU A 22 13.57 -1.07 1.17
CA GLU A 22 13.03 0.29 1.19
C GLU A 22 11.61 0.36 0.60
N GLY A 23 10.73 1.10 1.29
CA GLY A 23 9.35 1.30 0.87
C GLY A 23 8.39 0.18 1.28
N HIS A 24 8.88 -0.87 1.95
CA HIS A 24 8.07 -1.97 2.48
C HIS A 24 8.11 -1.99 4.02
N PHE A 25 7.09 -2.58 4.63
CA PHE A 25 7.17 -2.95 6.05
C PHE A 25 8.13 -4.13 6.19
N SER A 26 9.02 -4.10 7.18
CA SER A 26 10.02 -5.16 7.35
C SER A 26 9.44 -6.48 7.86
N ASN A 27 8.38 -6.43 8.66
CA ASN A 27 7.79 -7.59 9.33
C ASN A 27 6.27 -7.63 9.13
N ASP A 28 5.75 -8.85 9.00
CA ASP A 28 4.32 -9.12 9.02
C ASP A 28 3.80 -9.10 10.46
N THR A 29 3.05 -8.06 10.81
CA THR A 29 2.45 -7.89 12.14
C THR A 29 1.01 -7.41 12.02
N PRO A 30 0.12 -7.72 12.98
CA PRO A 30 -1.26 -7.23 12.97
C PRO A 30 -1.36 -5.71 12.82
N THR A 31 -0.46 -4.97 13.47
CA THR A 31 -0.38 -3.51 13.35
C THR A 31 -0.05 -3.06 11.93
N ASN A 32 0.93 -3.69 11.28
CA ASN A 32 1.32 -3.33 9.91
C ASN A 32 0.22 -3.70 8.90
N ARG A 33 -0.43 -4.86 9.07
CA ARG A 33 -1.60 -5.24 8.25
C ARG A 33 -2.74 -4.24 8.40
N LYS A 34 -3.06 -3.87 9.64
CA LYS A 34 -4.09 -2.85 9.94
C LYS A 34 -3.76 -1.50 9.31
N CYS A 35 -2.50 -1.07 9.34
CA CYS A 35 -2.07 0.16 8.67
C CYS A 35 -2.40 0.15 7.17
N LEU A 36 -2.16 -0.97 6.48
CA LEU A 36 -2.47 -1.12 5.05
C LEU A 36 -3.99 -1.13 4.82
N ILE A 37 -4.75 -1.89 5.60
CA ILE A 37 -6.22 -1.97 5.48
C ILE A 37 -6.87 -0.61 5.71
N ASP A 38 -6.55 0.06 6.82
CA ASP A 38 -7.12 1.37 7.17
C ASP A 38 -6.77 2.42 6.09
N THR A 39 -5.60 2.29 5.47
CA THR A 39 -5.20 3.19 4.38
C THR A 39 -6.03 2.96 3.12
N ALA A 40 -6.33 1.70 2.77
CA ALA A 40 -7.15 1.36 1.61
C ALA A 40 -8.66 1.58 1.82
N LEU A 41 -9.14 1.54 3.07
CA LEU A 41 -10.56 1.76 3.39
C LEU A 41 -10.94 3.24 3.47
N ASN A 42 -9.99 4.14 3.68
CA ASN A 42 -10.28 5.58 3.68
C ASN A 42 -10.19 6.15 2.25
N LEU A 43 -11.33 6.65 1.74
CA LEU A 43 -11.44 7.22 0.40
C LEU A 43 -10.62 8.50 0.21
N ASP A 44 -10.34 9.27 1.28
CA ASP A 44 -9.49 10.47 1.21
C ASP A 44 -8.05 10.12 0.82
N ASN A 45 -7.64 8.87 1.01
CA ASN A 45 -6.31 8.40 0.62
C ASN A 45 -6.23 7.99 -0.86
N TYR A 46 -7.35 7.96 -1.59
CA TYR A 46 -7.36 7.46 -2.96
C TYR A 46 -6.67 8.42 -3.93
N LEU A 47 -5.75 7.89 -4.75
CA LEU A 47 -4.95 8.68 -5.68
C LEU A 47 -5.35 8.47 -7.14
N GLY A 48 -5.89 7.30 -7.47
CA GLY A 48 -6.26 6.96 -8.84
C GLY A 48 -5.94 5.52 -9.22
N LYS A 49 -5.98 5.25 -10.53
CA LYS A 49 -5.59 3.97 -11.12
C LYS A 49 -4.25 4.10 -11.84
N ASP A 50 -3.46 3.04 -11.81
CA ASP A 50 -2.33 2.91 -12.74
C ASP A 50 -2.77 2.41 -14.13
N LYS A 51 -1.82 2.32 -15.06
CA LYS A 51 -2.06 1.83 -16.43
C LYS A 51 -2.59 0.39 -16.53
N TRP A 52 -2.47 -0.40 -15.46
CA TRP A 52 -3.00 -1.77 -15.39
C TRP A 52 -4.35 -1.83 -14.66
N GLY A 53 -4.90 -0.67 -14.27
CA GLY A 53 -6.17 -0.56 -13.56
C GLY A 53 -6.09 -0.86 -12.07
N ASN A 54 -4.90 -0.96 -11.48
CA ASN A 54 -4.79 -1.13 -10.02
C ASN A 54 -5.06 0.20 -9.33
N HIS A 55 -5.80 0.15 -8.23
CA HIS A 55 -6.13 1.31 -7.42
C HIS A 55 -5.00 1.61 -6.44
N TRP A 56 -4.67 2.89 -6.27
CA TRP A 56 -3.62 3.35 -5.39
C TRP A 56 -4.15 4.23 -4.27
N TYR A 57 -3.66 3.99 -3.06
CA TYR A 57 -3.98 4.75 -1.87
C TYR A 57 -2.70 5.15 -1.15
N ALA A 58 -2.64 6.34 -0.56
CA ALA A 58 -1.57 6.69 0.36
C ALA A 58 -2.01 7.70 1.41
N LYS A 59 -1.33 7.66 2.56
CA LYS A 59 -1.45 8.67 3.62
C LYS A 59 -0.09 9.00 4.20
N ASN A 60 0.11 10.27 4.54
CA ASN A 60 1.27 10.70 5.31
C ASN A 60 0.92 10.67 6.80
N ASN A 61 1.84 10.19 7.64
CA ASN A 61 1.69 10.23 9.09
C ASN A 61 2.40 11.46 9.67
N ARG A 62 2.16 11.75 10.95
CA ARG A 62 2.75 12.90 11.66
C ARG A 62 4.28 12.85 11.75
N ASN A 63 4.88 11.68 11.56
CA ASN A 63 6.32 11.47 11.61
C ASN A 63 6.98 11.69 10.25
N GLY A 64 6.24 12.18 9.25
CA GLY A 64 6.76 12.42 7.90
C GLY A 64 6.83 11.17 7.02
N GLN A 65 6.43 10.00 7.52
CA GLN A 65 6.41 8.77 6.72
C GLN A 65 5.14 8.68 5.91
N GLN A 66 5.17 7.88 4.84
CA GLN A 66 4.02 7.65 3.96
C GLN A 66 3.69 6.16 3.92
N ILE A 67 2.45 5.81 4.25
CA ILE A 67 1.91 4.47 4.01
C ILE A 67 1.26 4.47 2.63
N TRP A 68 1.50 3.43 1.84
CA TRP A 68 0.93 3.28 0.50
C TRP A 68 0.39 1.88 0.27
N VAL A 69 -0.63 1.78 -0.58
CA VAL A 69 -1.33 0.52 -0.87
C VAL A 69 -1.70 0.44 -2.35
N GLN A 70 -1.50 -0.74 -2.94
CA GLN A 70 -1.95 -1.09 -4.28
C GLN A 70 -3.03 -2.17 -4.18
N VAL A 71 -4.21 -1.89 -4.74
CA VAL A 71 -5.37 -2.78 -4.70
C VAL A 71 -5.74 -3.23 -6.11
N ARG A 72 -5.98 -4.53 -6.29
CA ARG A 72 -6.48 -5.11 -7.54
C ARG A 72 -7.68 -6.00 -7.25
N LYS A 73 -8.82 -5.73 -7.90
CA LYS A 73 -10.08 -6.47 -7.72
C LYS A 73 -10.50 -6.58 -6.23
N GLY A 74 -10.30 -5.50 -5.45
CA GLY A 74 -10.64 -5.44 -4.03
C GLY A 74 -9.64 -6.09 -3.08
N GLU A 75 -8.60 -6.78 -3.57
CA GLU A 75 -7.53 -7.34 -2.76
C GLU A 75 -6.33 -6.40 -2.69
N ILE A 76 -5.70 -6.27 -1.52
CA ILE A 76 -4.37 -5.66 -1.43
C ILE A 76 -3.38 -6.59 -2.11
N ILE A 77 -2.68 -6.08 -3.11
CA ILE A 77 -1.66 -6.84 -3.84
C ILE A 77 -0.24 -6.37 -3.55
N ASN A 78 -0.10 -5.17 -3.01
CA ASN A 78 1.17 -4.59 -2.61
C ASN A 78 0.94 -3.45 -1.61
N GLY A 79 1.97 -3.09 -0.86
CA GLY A 79 1.91 -1.97 0.07
C GLY A 79 3.17 -1.86 0.92
N GLY A 80 3.26 -0.77 1.65
CA GLY A 80 4.40 -0.55 2.53
C GLY A 80 4.43 0.82 3.16
N ILE A 81 5.62 1.17 3.66
CA ILE A 81 5.90 2.45 4.32
C ILE A 81 7.18 3.05 3.74
N ASN A 82 7.10 4.30 3.31
CA ASN A 82 8.25 5.09 2.88
C ASN A 82 8.67 6.01 4.05
N ASN A 83 9.98 6.09 4.32
CA ASN A 83 10.51 7.01 5.33
C ASN A 83 10.31 8.49 4.93
N ASN A 84 10.38 8.78 3.63
CA ASN A 84 10.06 10.07 3.06
C ASN A 84 8.88 9.91 2.07
N PRO A 85 7.92 10.85 2.01
CA PRO A 85 6.80 10.74 1.09
C PRO A 85 7.29 10.75 -0.36
N ARG A 86 6.75 9.84 -1.16
CA ARG A 86 7.02 9.78 -2.60
C ARG A 86 5.89 10.45 -3.35
N LEU A 87 6.19 10.94 -4.55
CA LEU A 87 5.17 11.40 -5.49
C LEU A 87 4.51 10.19 -6.16
N TRP A 88 3.19 10.26 -6.30
CA TRP A 88 2.45 9.23 -7.01
C TRP A 88 2.66 9.35 -8.53
N ASN A 89 2.92 8.22 -9.17
CA ASN A 89 3.10 8.11 -10.61
C ASN A 89 1.91 7.35 -11.22
N SER A 90 1.22 7.94 -12.19
CA SER A 90 0.04 7.32 -12.83
C SER A 90 0.36 6.10 -13.70
N LEU A 91 1.63 5.84 -14.02
CA LEU A 91 2.08 4.67 -14.78
C LEU A 91 2.51 3.51 -13.87
N THR A 92 3.13 3.80 -12.71
CA THR A 92 3.78 2.76 -11.86
C THR A 92 3.34 2.77 -10.39
N GLY A 93 2.64 3.81 -9.94
CA GLY A 93 2.37 4.08 -8.54
C GLY A 93 3.64 4.14 -7.69
N PHE A 94 3.57 3.62 -6.47
CA PHE A 94 4.70 3.58 -5.51
C PHE A 94 5.53 2.29 -5.55
N SER A 95 5.13 1.30 -6.36
CA SER A 95 5.80 -0.03 -6.39
C SER A 95 7.16 -0.03 -7.07
N ARG A 96 7.51 1.04 -7.78
CA ARG A 96 8.84 1.28 -8.33
C ARG A 96 9.40 2.54 -7.71
N LEU A 97 10.68 2.50 -7.32
CA LEU A 97 11.47 3.72 -7.17
C LEU A 97 11.32 4.50 -8.48
N SER A 98 10.85 5.73 -8.41
CA SER A 98 10.92 6.61 -9.58
C SER A 98 12.41 6.77 -9.90
N PRO A 99 12.86 6.52 -11.15
CA PRO A 99 14.20 6.88 -11.55
C PRO A 99 14.42 8.39 -11.42
#